data_AF-R7NIJ0-F1
#
_entry.id   AF-R7NIJ0-F1
#
_cell.length_a   1.000
_cell.length_b   1.000
_cell.length_c   1.000
_cell.angle_alpha   90.00
_cell.angle_beta   90.00
_cell.angle_gamma   90.00
#
_symmetry.space_group_name_H-M   'P 1'
#
loop_
_entity.id
_entity.type
_entity.pdbx_description
1 polymer ?
#
loop_
_entity_poly.entity_id
_entity_poly.type
_entity_poly.pdbx_seq_one_letter_code
_entity_poly.pdbx_strand_id
1 'polypeptide(L)'
;MDIKDKLTKLKKDLFNLVSPNRDYEFEATLEDHPIGNQNIYRLYYVNFHRIGESFRFPESNNIGMIYWPCKPFMFPNGMTREEGFKVLSYLTDFIEKREDTEPCSLKSVRTLDGVLDLERFGFTRIDEKDEDKILNLFTVSGRLLLFKKSELYTKYFEWYSEGITLEEVENIYNKYNMEFEDIKWLDEEKGENRSRVLKK
;
A
#
# COMPACT_ATOMS: atom_id res chain seq x y z
N MET A 1 -42.96 -2.91 28.80
CA MET A 1 -42.15 -2.65 27.59
C MET A 1 -43.09 -2.14 26.52
N ASP A 2 -42.89 -0.90 26.08
CA ASP A 2 -43.80 -0.20 25.17
C ASP A 2 -43.81 -0.86 23.77
N ILE A 3 -44.92 -0.76 23.04
CA ILE A 3 -45.04 -1.26 21.66
C ILE A 3 -43.98 -0.59 20.77
N LYS A 4 -43.69 0.70 21.05
CA LYS A 4 -42.63 1.46 20.40
C LYS A 4 -41.24 0.84 20.62
N ASP A 5 -40.96 0.36 21.83
CA ASP A 5 -39.70 -0.31 22.15
C ASP A 5 -39.57 -1.65 21.43
N LYS A 6 -40.67 -2.42 21.35
CA LYS A 6 -40.72 -3.71 20.62
C LYS A 6 -40.47 -3.51 19.13
N LEU A 7 -41.09 -2.51 18.51
CA LEU A 7 -40.90 -2.18 17.09
C LEU A 7 -39.49 -1.69 16.81
N THR A 8 -38.92 -0.88 17.71
CA THR A 8 -37.54 -0.39 17.57
C THR A 8 -36.53 -1.54 17.68
N LYS A 9 -36.75 -2.46 18.63
CA LYS A 9 -35.93 -3.68 18.76
C LYS A 9 -36.04 -4.56 17.52
N LEU A 10 -37.25 -4.86 17.05
CA LEU A 10 -37.47 -5.67 15.85
C LEU A 10 -36.81 -5.05 14.61
N LYS A 11 -36.91 -3.72 14.43
CA LYS A 11 -36.24 -3.00 13.35
C LYS A 11 -34.72 -3.15 13.43
N LYS A 12 -34.14 -3.03 14.63
CA LYS A 12 -32.70 -3.20 14.84
C LYS A 12 -32.26 -4.64 14.59
N ASP A 13 -33.02 -5.61 15.06
CA ASP A 13 -32.76 -7.04 14.87
C ASP A 13 -32.83 -7.41 13.38
N LEU A 14 -33.85 -6.94 12.65
CA LEU A 14 -33.95 -7.10 11.19
C LEU A 14 -32.81 -6.41 10.45
N PHE A 15 -32.45 -5.18 10.83
CA PHE A 15 -31.35 -4.45 10.20
C PHE A 15 -30.02 -5.20 10.38
N ASN A 16 -29.75 -5.74 11.58
CA ASN A 16 -28.55 -6.55 11.84
C ASN A 16 -28.58 -7.90 11.09
N LEU A 17 -29.77 -8.44 10.82
CA LEU A 17 -29.93 -9.70 10.08
C LEU A 17 -29.66 -9.52 8.57
N VAL A 18 -30.02 -8.36 8.03
CA VAL A 18 -29.87 -8.02 6.59
C VAL A 18 -28.54 -7.31 6.31
N SER A 19 -27.97 -6.63 7.30
CA SER A 19 -26.69 -5.92 7.22
C SER A 19 -25.87 -6.18 8.50
N PRO A 20 -25.33 -7.40 8.67
CA PRO A 20 -24.51 -7.72 9.83
C PRO A 20 -23.31 -6.78 9.91
N ASN A 21 -23.04 -6.22 11.10
CA ASN A 21 -21.81 -5.46 11.31
C ASN A 21 -20.61 -6.40 11.07
N ARG A 22 -19.74 -6.01 10.13
CA ARG A 22 -18.52 -6.74 9.75
C ARG A 22 -17.28 -5.88 9.87
N ASP A 23 -17.32 -4.86 10.72
CA ASP A 23 -16.21 -3.94 10.91
C ASP A 23 -14.99 -4.68 11.49
N TYR A 24 -15.25 -5.77 12.24
CA TYR A 24 -14.22 -6.68 12.72
C TYR A 24 -13.34 -7.26 11.59
N GLU A 25 -13.79 -7.28 10.33
CA GLU A 25 -12.98 -7.76 9.21
C GLU A 25 -11.86 -6.80 8.79
N PHE A 26 -11.95 -5.52 9.18
CA PHE A 26 -10.93 -4.51 8.90
C PHE A 26 -9.77 -4.55 9.91
N GLU A 27 -9.97 -5.16 11.07
CA GLU A 27 -8.96 -5.20 12.13
C GLU A 27 -8.32 -6.59 12.21
N ALA A 28 -7.03 -6.69 11.89
CA ALA A 28 -6.25 -7.90 12.09
C ALA A 28 -4.78 -7.56 12.37
N THR A 29 -4.18 -8.26 13.33
CA THR A 29 -2.71 -8.29 13.48
C THR A 29 -2.14 -9.25 12.44
N LEU A 30 -1.28 -8.73 11.57
CA LEU A 30 -0.51 -9.51 10.61
C LEU A 30 0.82 -9.89 11.25
N GLU A 31 1.28 -11.11 10.96
CA GLU A 31 2.52 -11.67 11.52
C GLU A 31 3.50 -11.93 10.39
N ASP A 32 4.78 -11.68 10.67
CA ASP A 32 5.85 -11.90 9.71
C ASP A 32 6.05 -13.39 9.45
N HIS A 33 6.01 -13.76 8.17
CA HIS A 33 6.43 -15.08 7.72
C HIS A 33 7.93 -15.05 7.35
N PRO A 34 8.58 -16.23 7.30
CA PRO A 34 9.98 -16.31 6.92
C PRO A 34 10.27 -15.68 5.56
N ILE A 35 11.21 -14.74 5.55
CA ILE A 35 11.69 -14.07 4.34
C ILE A 35 12.75 -14.95 3.67
N GLY A 36 12.60 -15.20 2.37
CA GLY A 36 13.58 -15.98 1.60
C GLY A 36 14.85 -15.19 1.23
N ASN A 37 15.73 -15.83 0.47
CA ASN A 37 17.02 -15.27 0.05
C ASN A 37 16.99 -14.58 -1.33
N GLN A 38 15.78 -14.34 -1.88
CA GLN A 38 15.60 -13.60 -3.12
C GLN A 38 16.16 -12.18 -3.02
N ASN A 39 16.66 -11.67 -4.14
CA ASN A 39 17.17 -10.31 -4.30
C ASN A 39 16.40 -9.50 -5.35
N ILE A 40 15.34 -10.06 -5.92
CA ILE A 40 14.39 -9.40 -6.81
C ILE A 40 13.12 -9.16 -6.00
N TYR A 41 12.63 -7.93 -6.05
CA TYR A 41 11.50 -7.46 -5.26
C TYR A 41 10.38 -6.98 -6.18
N ARG A 42 9.14 -7.02 -5.69
CA ARG A 42 7.98 -6.45 -6.40
C ARG A 42 7.02 -5.84 -5.40
N LEU A 43 6.67 -4.57 -5.61
CA LEU A 43 5.56 -3.95 -4.88
C LEU A 43 4.25 -4.64 -5.27
N TYR A 44 3.45 -5.03 -4.30
CA TYR A 44 2.24 -5.82 -4.52
C TYR A 44 1.09 -5.27 -3.70
N TYR A 45 0.18 -4.53 -4.35
CA TYR A 45 -1.02 -4.07 -3.70
C TYR A 45 -2.08 -5.18 -3.64
N VAL A 46 -2.72 -5.36 -2.49
CA VAL A 46 -3.87 -6.25 -2.35
C VAL A 46 -4.95 -5.61 -1.47
N ASN A 47 -6.19 -5.68 -1.94
CA ASN A 47 -7.36 -5.20 -1.22
C ASN A 47 -8.48 -6.23 -1.27
N PHE A 48 -8.88 -6.70 -0.08
CA PHE A 48 -10.04 -7.57 0.07
C PHE A 48 -11.27 -6.75 0.44
N HIS A 49 -12.37 -7.00 -0.26
CA HIS A 49 -13.64 -6.32 -0.02
C HIS A 49 -14.82 -7.29 -0.17
N ARG A 50 -16.02 -6.88 0.25
CA ARG A 50 -17.24 -7.64 0.04
C ARG A 50 -17.97 -7.06 -1.17
N ILE A 51 -18.27 -7.92 -2.14
CA ILE A 51 -19.04 -7.52 -3.32
C ILE A 51 -20.49 -7.34 -2.89
N GLY A 52 -21.13 -6.26 -3.34
CA GLY A 52 -22.55 -6.05 -3.08
C GLY A 52 -22.88 -5.35 -1.75
N GLU A 53 -21.88 -4.95 -0.97
CA GLU A 53 -22.07 -4.34 0.36
C GLU A 53 -22.77 -2.98 0.32
N SER A 54 -22.64 -2.25 -0.79
CA SER A 54 -23.32 -0.97 -1.02
C SER A 54 -24.79 -1.11 -1.48
N PHE A 55 -25.30 -2.34 -1.66
CA PHE A 55 -26.67 -2.58 -2.12
C PHE A 55 -27.63 -2.78 -0.94
N ARG A 56 -28.91 -2.40 -1.12
CA ARG A 56 -29.98 -2.55 -0.10
C ARG A 56 -30.19 -3.98 0.38
N PHE A 57 -29.76 -4.98 -0.39
CA PHE A 57 -29.83 -6.40 -0.07
C PHE A 57 -28.48 -7.02 -0.43
N PRO A 58 -27.48 -6.93 0.46
CA PRO A 58 -26.17 -7.49 0.18
C PRO A 58 -26.30 -9.02 0.05
N GLU A 59 -25.96 -9.57 -1.12
CA GLU A 59 -25.78 -11.00 -1.28
C GLU A 59 -24.62 -11.43 -0.38
N SER A 60 -24.95 -12.09 0.72
CA SER A 60 -24.26 -11.84 1.98
C SER A 60 -22.90 -12.52 2.17
N ASN A 61 -22.20 -13.03 1.14
CA ASN A 61 -20.89 -13.67 1.32
C ASN A 61 -19.87 -13.49 0.19
N ASN A 62 -20.18 -12.75 -0.88
CA ASN A 62 -19.25 -12.64 -2.01
C ASN A 62 -18.01 -11.82 -1.61
N ILE A 63 -16.83 -12.42 -1.75
CA ILE A 63 -15.53 -11.78 -1.47
C ILE A 63 -14.93 -11.38 -2.81
N GLY A 64 -14.56 -10.11 -2.93
CA GLY A 64 -13.78 -9.57 -4.04
C GLY A 64 -12.33 -9.32 -3.60
N MET A 65 -11.43 -9.43 -4.56
CA MET A 65 -10.01 -9.11 -4.38
C MET A 65 -9.56 -8.20 -5.52
N ILE A 66 -9.03 -7.02 -5.18
CA ILE A 66 -8.24 -6.21 -6.09
C ILE A 66 -6.79 -6.53 -5.80
N TYR A 67 -6.03 -6.91 -6.81
CA TYR A 67 -4.60 -7.13 -6.70
C TYR A 67 -3.87 -6.41 -7.84
N TRP A 68 -2.69 -5.89 -7.54
CA TRP A 68 -1.87 -5.19 -8.52
C TRP A 68 -0.38 -5.48 -8.30
N PRO A 69 0.19 -6.47 -9.03
CA PRO A 69 1.63 -6.69 -9.05
C PRO A 69 2.30 -5.60 -9.91
N CYS A 70 3.22 -4.84 -9.33
CA CYS A 70 4.04 -3.87 -10.05
C CYS A 70 5.20 -4.53 -10.80
N LYS A 71 6.05 -3.75 -11.45
CA LYS A 71 7.22 -4.29 -12.15
C LYS A 71 8.28 -4.76 -11.14
N PRO A 72 8.89 -5.94 -11.34
CA PRO A 72 10.01 -6.38 -10.51
C PRO A 72 11.21 -5.44 -10.60
N PHE A 73 11.95 -5.34 -9.50
CA PHE A 73 13.13 -4.49 -9.39
C PHE A 73 14.18 -5.08 -8.45
N MET A 74 15.38 -4.55 -8.53
CA MET A 74 16.46 -4.76 -7.57
C MET A 74 16.84 -3.43 -6.92
N PHE A 75 17.31 -3.50 -5.67
CA PHE A 75 17.89 -2.35 -4.99
C PHE A 75 19.16 -1.85 -5.71
N PRO A 76 19.57 -0.59 -5.46
CA PRO A 76 20.83 -0.08 -5.97
C PRO A 76 22.00 -1.01 -5.65
N ASN A 77 22.97 -1.06 -6.56
CA ASN A 77 24.07 -2.03 -6.49
C ASN A 77 24.85 -1.88 -5.17
N GLY A 78 25.04 -3.01 -4.47
CA GLY A 78 25.71 -3.07 -3.17
C GLY A 78 24.83 -2.74 -1.96
N MET A 79 23.64 -2.15 -2.15
CA MET A 79 22.72 -1.84 -1.06
C MET A 79 22.19 -3.11 -0.42
N THR A 80 22.19 -3.14 0.91
CA THR A 80 21.64 -4.27 1.66
C THR A 80 20.11 -4.25 1.60
N ARG A 81 19.48 -5.40 1.86
CA ARG A 81 18.01 -5.50 1.89
C ARG A 81 17.38 -4.56 2.93
N GLU A 82 17.97 -4.48 4.13
CA GLU A 82 17.48 -3.63 5.21
C GLU A 82 17.52 -2.14 4.81
N GLU A 83 18.66 -1.69 4.27
CA GLU A 83 18.79 -0.32 3.75
C GLU A 83 17.79 -0.06 2.62
N GLY A 84 17.62 -1.00 1.70
CA GLY A 84 16.63 -0.91 0.62
C GLY A 84 15.20 -0.73 1.13
N PHE A 85 14.81 -1.48 2.17
CA PHE A 85 13.49 -1.34 2.80
C PHE A 85 13.30 0.00 3.50
N LYS A 86 14.34 0.54 4.14
CA LYS A 86 14.30 1.88 4.72
C LYS A 86 14.08 2.96 3.65
N VAL A 87 14.81 2.88 2.54
CA VAL A 87 14.65 3.79 1.40
C VAL A 87 13.23 3.71 0.85
N LEU A 88 12.69 2.50 0.63
CA LEU A 88 11.31 2.32 0.16
C LEU A 88 10.30 2.92 1.16
N SER A 89 10.51 2.70 2.46
CA SER A 89 9.61 3.22 3.51
C SER A 89 9.59 4.74 3.52
N TYR A 90 10.76 5.38 3.45
CA TYR A 90 10.85 6.84 3.31
C TYR A 90 10.12 7.37 2.07
N LEU A 91 10.30 6.71 0.91
CA LEU A 91 9.65 7.12 -0.33
C LEU A 91 8.12 6.93 -0.24
N THR A 92 7.65 5.86 0.40
CA THR A 92 6.22 5.68 0.71
C THR A 92 5.69 6.83 1.56
N ASP A 93 6.35 7.14 2.68
CA ASP A 93 5.95 8.23 3.58
C ASP A 93 5.92 9.57 2.84
N PHE A 94 6.92 9.82 1.99
CA PHE A 94 6.99 11.03 1.19
C PHE A 94 5.80 11.15 0.22
N ILE A 95 5.43 10.04 -0.44
CA ILE A 95 4.30 9.98 -1.37
C ILE A 95 2.97 10.16 -0.64
N GLU A 96 2.80 9.52 0.52
CA GLU A 96 1.55 9.51 1.29
C GLU A 96 1.30 10.80 2.08
N LYS A 97 2.32 11.66 2.23
CA LYS A 97 2.16 13.04 2.73
C LYS A 97 1.35 13.94 1.78
N ARG A 98 1.17 13.55 0.52
CA ARG A 98 0.38 14.34 -0.43
C ARG A 98 -1.10 14.33 -0.05
N GLU A 99 -1.75 15.49 -0.08
CA GLU A 99 -3.19 15.64 0.22
C GLU A 99 -4.10 14.75 -0.65
N ASP A 100 -3.65 14.40 -1.86
CA ASP A 100 -4.42 13.65 -2.83
C ASP A 100 -4.14 12.13 -2.79
N THR A 101 -3.37 11.64 -1.83
CA THR A 101 -2.94 10.24 -1.75
C THR A 101 -3.24 9.66 -0.38
N GLU A 102 -4.14 8.68 -0.33
CA GLU A 102 -4.45 7.97 0.91
C GLU A 102 -3.34 6.96 1.26
N PRO A 103 -3.02 6.80 2.56
CA PRO A 103 -2.09 5.77 3.01
C PRO A 103 -2.50 4.36 2.60
N CYS A 104 -1.51 3.52 2.31
CA CYS A 104 -1.71 2.12 1.91
C CYS A 104 -2.66 1.94 0.71
N SER A 105 -2.78 2.94 -0.16
CA SER A 105 -3.68 2.91 -1.32
C SER A 105 -2.98 2.38 -2.58
N LEU A 106 -3.78 1.89 -3.54
CA LEU A 106 -3.25 1.53 -4.86
C LEU A 106 -2.53 2.70 -5.54
N LYS A 107 -3.00 3.93 -5.31
CA LYS A 107 -2.37 5.14 -5.87
C LYS A 107 -0.99 5.35 -5.27
N SER A 108 -0.82 5.21 -3.96
CA SER A 108 0.47 5.27 -3.28
C SER A 108 1.45 4.25 -3.88
N VAL A 109 1.06 2.97 -3.91
CA VAL A 109 1.90 1.87 -4.43
C VAL A 109 2.31 2.08 -5.89
N ARG A 110 1.38 2.51 -6.75
CA ARG A 110 1.68 2.77 -8.17
C ARG A 110 2.57 3.99 -8.37
N THR A 111 2.44 4.99 -7.50
CA THR A 111 3.30 6.18 -7.53
C THR A 111 4.71 5.80 -7.11
N LEU A 112 4.86 5.00 -6.05
CA LEU A 112 6.15 4.46 -5.63
C LEU A 112 6.77 3.63 -6.75
N ASP A 113 6.02 2.72 -7.36
CA ASP A 113 6.50 1.97 -8.52
C ASP A 113 7.00 2.92 -9.60
N GLY A 114 6.28 3.98 -9.96
CA GLY A 114 6.76 4.97 -10.93
C GLY A 114 8.08 5.65 -10.51
N VAL A 115 8.26 5.95 -9.22
CA VAL A 115 9.50 6.52 -8.66
C VAL A 115 10.68 5.58 -8.82
N LEU A 116 10.48 4.26 -8.66
CA LEU A 116 11.55 3.26 -8.86
C LEU A 116 12.03 3.18 -10.32
N ASP A 117 11.30 3.75 -11.27
CA ASP A 117 11.73 3.85 -12.68
C ASP A 117 12.64 5.05 -12.95
N LEU A 118 12.81 5.94 -11.97
CA LEU A 118 13.66 7.12 -12.12
C LEU A 118 15.12 6.74 -11.85
N GLU A 119 15.95 6.82 -12.89
CA GLU A 119 17.37 6.43 -12.85
C GLU A 119 18.14 7.04 -11.66
N ARG A 120 17.79 8.26 -11.23
CA ARG A 120 18.44 8.96 -10.12
C ARG A 120 18.40 8.20 -8.79
N PHE A 121 17.42 7.32 -8.58
CA PHE A 121 17.32 6.51 -7.37
C PHE A 121 18.07 5.16 -7.47
N GLY A 122 18.63 4.84 -8.65
CA GLY A 122 19.50 3.68 -8.87
C GLY A 122 18.85 2.30 -8.76
N PHE A 123 17.53 2.21 -8.60
CA PHE A 123 16.81 0.94 -8.70
C PHE A 123 16.92 0.38 -10.12
N THR A 124 17.02 -0.94 -10.24
CA THR A 124 17.13 -1.61 -11.55
C THR A 124 15.86 -2.38 -11.85
N ARG A 125 15.23 -2.13 -13.00
CA ARG A 125 14.07 -2.92 -13.48
C ARG A 125 14.51 -4.26 -14.02
N ILE A 126 13.76 -5.30 -13.65
CA ILE A 126 14.02 -6.67 -14.09
C ILE A 126 12.78 -7.24 -14.78
N ASP A 127 12.96 -7.82 -15.98
CA ASP A 127 11.95 -8.67 -16.61
C ASP A 127 12.11 -10.11 -16.11
N GLU A 128 11.68 -10.36 -14.87
CA GLU A 128 11.61 -11.70 -14.28
C GLU A 128 10.17 -12.18 -14.26
N LYS A 129 9.95 -13.42 -14.72
CA LYS A 129 8.62 -14.05 -14.85
C LYS A 129 8.46 -15.23 -13.91
N ASP A 130 9.57 -15.72 -13.34
CA ASP A 130 9.57 -16.78 -12.35
C ASP A 130 9.20 -16.21 -10.97
N GLU A 131 7.96 -16.48 -10.55
CA GLU A 131 7.39 -16.02 -9.28
C GLU A 131 8.15 -16.51 -8.06
N ASP A 132 8.87 -17.63 -8.14
CA ASP A 132 9.63 -18.17 -7.00
C ASP A 132 10.92 -17.38 -6.72
N LYS A 133 11.40 -16.62 -7.72
CA LYS A 133 12.55 -15.72 -7.58
C LYS A 133 12.18 -14.31 -7.13
N ILE A 134 10.90 -13.97 -7.13
CA ILE A 134 10.42 -12.62 -6.82
C ILE A 134 9.86 -12.61 -5.40
N LEU A 135 10.33 -11.65 -4.62
CA LEU A 135 9.85 -11.41 -3.27
C LEU A 135 8.81 -10.28 -3.29
N ASN A 136 7.56 -10.62 -2.95
CA ASN A 136 6.44 -9.68 -2.99
C ASN A 136 6.42 -8.83 -1.72
N LEU A 137 6.54 -7.52 -1.90
CA LEU A 137 6.40 -6.51 -0.86
C LEU A 137 4.93 -6.09 -0.80
N PHE A 138 4.17 -6.73 0.09
CA PHE A 138 2.72 -6.53 0.14
C PHE A 138 2.37 -5.20 0.79
N THR A 139 1.47 -4.45 0.14
CA THR A 139 0.69 -3.38 0.76
C THR A 139 -0.75 -3.84 0.82
N VAL A 140 -1.25 -4.05 2.03
CA VAL A 140 -2.56 -4.67 2.28
C VAL A 140 -3.55 -3.61 2.75
N SER A 141 -4.72 -3.56 2.12
CA SER A 141 -5.80 -2.66 2.56
C SER A 141 -7.18 -3.35 2.52
N GLY A 142 -8.21 -2.66 3.02
CA GLY A 142 -9.55 -3.21 3.12
C GLY A 142 -9.70 -4.19 4.27
N ARG A 143 -10.30 -5.36 4.01
CA ARG A 143 -10.67 -6.35 5.03
C ARG A 143 -9.49 -7.27 5.38
N LEU A 144 -8.65 -6.84 6.32
CA LEU A 144 -7.43 -7.54 6.76
C LEU A 144 -7.66 -8.99 7.22
N LEU A 145 -8.78 -9.31 7.87
CA LEU A 145 -9.07 -10.70 8.25
C LEU A 145 -9.30 -11.63 7.05
N LEU A 146 -9.77 -11.09 5.93
CA LEU A 146 -9.91 -11.87 4.70
C LEU A 146 -8.54 -12.11 4.07
N PHE A 147 -7.66 -11.10 4.09
CA PHE A 147 -6.27 -11.28 3.68
C PHE A 147 -5.57 -12.37 4.51
N LYS A 148 -5.70 -12.34 5.84
CA LYS A 148 -5.10 -13.34 6.75
C LYS A 148 -5.55 -14.79 6.47
N LYS A 149 -6.71 -14.97 5.82
CA LYS A 149 -7.24 -16.29 5.41
C LYS A 149 -6.87 -16.69 3.98
N SER A 150 -6.20 -15.82 3.22
CA SER A 150 -5.82 -16.05 1.83
C SER A 150 -4.49 -16.78 1.72
N GLU A 151 -4.24 -17.42 0.57
CA GLU A 151 -2.95 -18.06 0.28
C GLU A 151 -1.80 -17.05 0.22
N LEU A 152 -2.09 -15.78 -0.12
CA LEU A 152 -1.10 -14.70 -0.18
C LEU A 152 -0.49 -14.41 1.19
N TYR A 153 -1.25 -14.59 2.27
CA TYR A 153 -0.78 -14.32 3.63
C TYR A 153 0.44 -15.16 4.01
N THR A 154 0.56 -16.38 3.47
CA THR A 154 1.71 -17.26 3.73
C THR A 154 3.05 -16.68 3.25
N LYS A 155 3.00 -15.68 2.37
CA LYS A 155 4.16 -14.95 1.83
C LYS A 155 4.31 -13.55 2.43
N TYR A 156 3.45 -13.17 3.39
CA TYR A 156 3.45 -11.85 3.99
C TYR A 156 4.58 -11.69 5.01
N PHE A 157 5.24 -10.54 4.96
CA PHE A 157 6.09 -10.04 6.02
C PHE A 157 6.05 -8.51 5.96
N GLU A 158 6.30 -7.87 7.10
CA GLU A 158 6.37 -6.42 7.20
C GLU A 158 7.71 -5.93 6.65
N TRP A 159 7.66 -5.23 5.52
CA TRP A 159 8.82 -4.60 4.91
C TRP A 159 8.89 -3.11 5.24
N TYR A 160 7.76 -2.49 5.60
CA TYR A 160 7.69 -1.07 5.88
C TYR A 160 8.18 -0.78 7.30
N SER A 161 8.93 0.29 7.45
CA SER A 161 9.38 0.81 8.74
C SER A 161 9.01 2.28 8.84
N GLU A 162 8.23 2.64 9.85
CA GLU A 162 7.82 4.02 10.08
C GLU A 162 8.99 4.88 10.59
N GLY A 163 8.98 6.16 10.21
CA GLY A 163 9.85 7.17 10.84
C GLY A 163 11.27 7.22 10.28
N ILE A 164 11.50 6.63 9.10
CA ILE A 164 12.76 6.80 8.38
C ILE A 164 12.93 8.27 7.98
N THR A 165 14.08 8.85 8.29
CA THR A 165 14.35 10.27 8.02
C THR A 165 15.08 10.46 6.69
N LEU A 166 15.01 11.67 6.14
CA LEU A 166 15.80 12.05 4.95
C LEU A 166 17.30 11.87 5.22
N GLU A 167 17.79 12.30 6.39
CA GLU A 167 19.19 12.15 6.78
C GLU A 167 19.63 10.69 6.79
N GLU A 168 18.78 9.77 7.27
CA GLU A 168 19.08 8.33 7.23
C GLU A 168 19.20 7.81 5.79
N VAL A 169 18.29 8.23 4.90
CA VAL A 169 18.32 7.86 3.48
C VAL A 169 19.53 8.44 2.75
N GLU A 170 19.86 9.70 2.99
CA GLU A 170 21.06 10.35 2.44
C GLU A 170 22.33 9.61 2.88
N ASN A 171 22.42 9.23 4.16
CA ASN A 171 23.54 8.45 4.67
C ASN A 171 23.65 7.07 4.00
N ILE A 172 22.52 6.40 3.74
CA ILE A 172 22.47 5.14 2.99
C ILE A 172 23.02 5.34 1.57
N TYR A 173 22.55 6.35 0.83
CA TYR A 173 22.99 6.60 -0.54
C TYR A 173 24.48 6.99 -0.60
N ASN A 174 24.93 7.84 0.33
CA ASN A 174 26.32 8.28 0.43
C ASN A 174 27.29 7.11 0.64
N LYS A 175 26.90 6.08 1.41
CA LYS A 175 27.68 4.84 1.61
C LYS A 175 28.01 4.14 0.29
N TYR A 176 27.15 4.28 -0.72
CA TYR A 176 27.29 3.66 -2.04
C TYR A 176 27.77 4.64 -3.13
N ASN A 177 28.30 5.81 -2.74
CA ASN A 177 28.73 6.88 -3.65
C ASN A 177 27.61 7.35 -4.60
N MET A 178 26.38 7.37 -4.10
CA MET A 178 25.22 7.92 -4.79
C MET A 178 24.72 9.16 -4.06
N GLU A 179 24.15 10.10 -4.80
CA GLU A 179 23.46 11.25 -4.24
C GLU A 179 21.96 10.95 -4.20
N PHE A 180 21.31 11.21 -3.06
CA PHE A 180 19.86 11.14 -2.95
C PHE A 180 19.26 12.52 -3.24
N GLU A 181 18.40 12.61 -4.25
CA GLU A 181 17.58 13.79 -4.50
C GLU A 181 16.11 13.46 -4.21
N ASP A 182 15.47 14.27 -3.36
CA ASP A 182 14.06 14.12 -3.04
C ASP A 182 13.16 14.20 -4.29
N ILE A 183 11.97 13.62 -4.22
CA ILE A 183 11.05 13.59 -5.37
C ILE A 183 10.52 15.01 -5.63
N LYS A 184 11.05 15.66 -6.67
CA LYS A 184 10.50 16.90 -7.23
C LYS A 184 9.20 16.59 -7.98
N TRP A 185 8.06 17.03 -7.46
CA TRP A 185 6.76 16.87 -8.11
C TRP A 185 6.54 17.93 -9.19
N LEU A 186 6.32 17.51 -10.44
CA LEU A 186 6.06 18.42 -11.57
C LEU A 186 4.76 19.25 -11.43
N ASP A 187 3.85 18.86 -10.54
CA ASP A 187 2.61 19.57 -10.32
C ASP A 187 2.76 20.81 -9.42
N GLU A 188 3.84 20.89 -8.63
CA GLU A 188 4.17 22.09 -7.83
C GLU A 188 4.60 23.26 -8.73
N GLU A 189 5.30 22.98 -9.85
CA GLU A 189 5.69 24.01 -10.83
C GLU A 189 4.50 24.65 -11.57
N LYS A 190 3.36 23.96 -11.65
CA LYS A 190 2.14 24.51 -12.28
C LYS A 190 1.40 25.51 -11.40
N GLY A 191 1.63 25.48 -10.08
CA GLY A 191 1.06 26.43 -9.12
C GLY A 191 1.66 27.83 -9.24
N GLU A 192 2.98 27.92 -9.39
CA GLU A 192 3.69 29.21 -9.52
C GLU A 192 3.48 29.90 -10.87
N ASN A 193 3.25 29.14 -11.95
CA ASN A 193 3.00 29.73 -13.27
C ASN A 193 1.56 30.22 -13.46
N ARG A 194 0.57 29.74 -12.69
CA ARG A 194 -0.82 30.24 -12.77
C ARG A 194 -1.04 31.57 -12.05
N SER A 195 -0.27 31.86 -10.99
CA SER A 195 -0.34 33.13 -10.26
C SER A 195 0.32 34.30 -11.00
N ARG A 196 1.12 34.04 -12.05
CA ARG A 196 1.73 35.08 -12.90
C ARG A 196 0.88 35.51 -14.10
N VAL A 197 -0.21 34.80 -14.43
CA VAL A 197 -1.00 35.05 -15.66
C VAL A 197 -2.31 35.82 -15.40
N LEU A 198 -2.67 36.10 -14.14
CA LEU A 198 -3.84 36.94 -13.81
C LEU A 198 -3.44 38.33 -13.33
N LYS A 199 -2.79 39.09 -14.22
CA LYS A 199 -2.86 40.57 -14.22
C LYS A 199 -2.96 41.06 -15.66
N LYS A 200 -4.20 41.17 -16.16
CA LYS A 200 -4.64 42.18 -17.12
C LYS A 200 -6.11 42.46 -16.90
#